data_AF-A0A934BI86-F1
#
_entry.id   AF-A0A934BI86-F1
#
_cell.length_a   1.000
_cell.length_b   1.000
_cell.length_c   1.000
_cell.angle_alpha   90.00
_cell.angle_beta   90.00
_cell.angle_gamma   90.00
#
_symmetry.space_group_name_H-M   'P 1'
#
loop_
_entity.id
_entity.type
_entity.pdbx_description
1 polymer ?
#
loop_
_entity_poly.entity_id
_entity_poly.type
_entity_poly.pdbx_seq_one_letter_code
_entity_poly.pdbx_strand_id
1 'polypeptide(L)'
;MPDIKKETEKKDEKPSIEVIVKVLEVSNGKVVITDELKSFKMEITNVTVDVNSKTNILQDKMTISTSAKLPNDGKIVLKSDGEIPDKNFKGNLLLKDFDMTLLGPYMGGDVRVKKGRLNLESNFSIVKEYIKAPSTLKLKDMDLESKGVLMGISAPLVLGLLKKEGEIAVNFNVWGNMKNPQNDLKDVFKKKMLASAQEKITSPLKSIGKSIKGLMKP
;
A
#
# COMPACT_ATOMS: atom_id res chain seq x y z
N MET A 1 -49.18 -11.95 -62.59
CA MET A 1 -48.27 -11.21 -61.68
C MET A 1 -47.95 -12.13 -60.51
N PRO A 2 -46.67 -12.36 -60.21
CA PRO A 2 -46.24 -13.44 -59.31
C PRO A 2 -46.22 -13.01 -57.83
N ASP A 3 -46.63 -13.92 -56.94
CA ASP A 3 -46.46 -13.81 -55.49
C ASP A 3 -44.99 -14.00 -55.10
N ILE A 4 -44.39 -12.97 -54.52
CA ILE A 4 -43.03 -13.00 -53.98
C ILE A 4 -43.09 -13.58 -52.56
N LYS A 5 -42.60 -14.82 -52.41
CA LYS A 5 -42.30 -15.41 -51.11
C LYS A 5 -41.16 -14.61 -50.44
N LYS A 6 -41.42 -14.06 -49.25
CA LYS A 6 -40.34 -13.58 -48.36
C LYS A 6 -39.59 -14.80 -47.82
N GLU A 7 -38.37 -15.00 -48.29
CA GLU A 7 -37.39 -15.85 -47.61
C GLU A 7 -36.99 -15.19 -46.30
N THR A 8 -37.27 -15.86 -45.19
CA THR A 8 -36.74 -15.50 -43.88
C THR A 8 -35.29 -15.99 -43.83
N GLU A 9 -34.33 -15.08 -43.97
CA GLU A 9 -32.92 -15.37 -43.70
C GLU A 9 -32.76 -15.86 -42.26
N LYS A 10 -32.48 -17.16 -42.08
CA LYS A 10 -31.93 -17.67 -40.82
C LYS A 10 -30.49 -17.17 -40.71
N LYS A 11 -30.27 -16.18 -39.85
CA LYS A 11 -28.92 -15.88 -39.35
C LYS A 11 -28.39 -17.11 -38.64
N ASP A 12 -27.35 -17.73 -39.18
CA ASP A 12 -26.54 -18.71 -38.46
C ASP A 12 -25.91 -18.02 -37.24
N GLU A 13 -26.49 -18.24 -36.06
CA GLU A 13 -25.86 -17.90 -34.79
C GLU A 13 -24.60 -18.75 -34.64
N LYS A 14 -23.44 -18.12 -34.82
CA LYS A 14 -22.15 -18.75 -34.50
C LYS A 14 -22.22 -19.23 -33.04
N PRO A 15 -21.81 -20.48 -32.74
CA PRO A 15 -21.87 -20.99 -31.38
C PRO A 15 -21.02 -20.10 -30.46
N SER A 16 -21.68 -19.39 -29.54
CA SER A 16 -21.01 -18.64 -28.49
C SER A 16 -20.54 -19.62 -27.42
N ILE A 17 -19.24 -19.74 -27.24
CA ILE A 17 -18.67 -20.51 -26.12
C ILE A 17 -18.85 -19.67 -24.85
N GLU A 18 -19.66 -20.17 -23.92
CA GLU A 18 -19.76 -19.59 -22.59
C GLU A 18 -18.68 -20.19 -21.69
N VAL A 19 -17.79 -19.34 -21.16
CA VAL A 19 -16.71 -19.76 -20.27
C VAL A 19 -17.10 -19.44 -18.83
N ILE A 20 -17.16 -20.48 -17.99
CA ILE A 20 -17.43 -20.37 -16.56
C ILE A 20 -16.17 -20.74 -15.79
N VAL A 21 -15.67 -19.81 -14.99
CA VAL A 21 -14.51 -20.05 -14.11
C VAL A 21 -14.95 -19.86 -12.67
N LYS A 22 -14.95 -20.93 -11.86
CA LYS A 22 -15.35 -20.87 -10.44
C LYS A 22 -14.19 -20.60 -9.50
N VAL A 23 -13.05 -21.20 -9.83
CA VAL A 23 -11.85 -21.21 -9.00
C VAL A 23 -10.66 -20.86 -9.88
N LEU A 24 -9.78 -20.02 -9.36
CA LEU A 24 -8.45 -19.79 -9.91
C LEU A 24 -7.45 -19.94 -8.78
N GLU A 25 -6.55 -20.91 -8.92
CA GLU A 25 -5.48 -21.17 -7.97
C GLU A 25 -4.12 -21.05 -8.68
N VAL A 26 -3.21 -20.30 -8.05
CA VAL A 26 -1.80 -20.24 -8.41
C VAL A 26 -1.01 -20.61 -7.18
N SER A 27 -0.08 -21.54 -7.30
CA SER A 27 0.81 -21.95 -6.22
C SER A 27 2.26 -21.89 -6.68
N ASN A 28 3.14 -21.45 -5.77
CA ASN A 28 4.58 -21.34 -6.02
C ASN A 28 4.95 -20.49 -7.26
N GLY A 29 4.16 -19.46 -7.55
CA GLY A 29 4.41 -18.56 -8.66
C GLY A 29 5.64 -17.67 -8.44
N LYS A 30 6.19 -17.18 -9.55
CA LYS A 30 7.27 -16.19 -9.59
C LYS A 30 6.82 -15.01 -10.44
N VAL A 31 7.01 -13.80 -9.93
CA VAL A 31 6.78 -12.55 -10.66
C VAL A 31 8.08 -11.76 -10.68
N VAL A 32 8.47 -11.27 -11.84
CA VAL A 32 9.64 -10.40 -11.99
C VAL A 32 9.16 -9.05 -12.48
N ILE A 33 9.43 -8.01 -11.71
CA ILE A 33 9.14 -6.63 -12.07
C ILE A 33 10.44 -6.00 -12.55
N THR A 34 10.41 -5.44 -13.76
CA THR A 34 11.55 -4.71 -14.34
C THR A 34 11.07 -3.35 -14.81
N ASP A 35 11.80 -2.31 -14.44
CA ASP A 35 11.63 -0.95 -14.93
C ASP A 35 13.00 -0.49 -15.46
N GLU A 36 13.11 -0.51 -16.79
CA GLU A 36 14.35 -0.19 -17.49
C GLU A 36 14.72 1.29 -17.34
N LEU A 37 13.73 2.19 -17.27
CA LEU A 37 13.95 3.63 -17.10
C LEU A 37 14.61 3.95 -15.76
N LYS A 38 14.36 3.10 -14.76
CA LYS A 38 14.90 3.23 -13.40
C LYS A 38 15.98 2.21 -13.07
N SER A 39 16.37 1.38 -14.04
CA SER A 39 17.29 0.23 -13.82
C SER A 39 16.89 -0.61 -12.60
N PHE A 40 15.58 -0.75 -12.37
CA PHE A 40 15.02 -1.44 -11.24
C PHE A 40 14.59 -2.86 -11.65
N LYS A 41 14.98 -3.85 -10.84
CA LYS A 41 14.50 -5.23 -10.97
C LYS A 41 14.16 -5.78 -9.59
N MET A 42 13.00 -6.42 -9.48
CA MET A 42 12.57 -7.10 -8.27
C MET A 42 11.99 -8.47 -8.61
N GLU A 43 12.41 -9.50 -7.88
CA GLU A 43 11.85 -10.84 -7.97
C GLU A 43 10.96 -11.13 -6.76
N ILE A 44 9.71 -11.47 -7.05
CA ILE A 44 8.70 -11.88 -6.09
C ILE A 44 8.51 -13.38 -6.25
N THR A 45 8.59 -14.12 -5.15
CA THR A 45 8.57 -15.59 -5.16
C THR A 45 7.49 -16.13 -4.24
N ASN A 46 7.22 -17.44 -4.35
CA ASN A 46 6.17 -18.12 -3.58
C ASN A 46 4.81 -17.40 -3.71
N VAL A 47 4.52 -16.87 -4.89
CA VAL A 47 3.24 -16.21 -5.17
C VAL A 47 2.16 -17.27 -5.12
N THR A 48 1.22 -17.07 -4.21
CA THR A 48 0.02 -17.89 -4.07
C THR A 48 -1.18 -17.00 -4.30
N VAL A 49 -2.08 -17.39 -5.20
CA VAL A 49 -3.33 -16.70 -5.50
C VAL A 49 -4.44 -17.71 -5.39
N ASP A 50 -5.48 -17.35 -4.68
CA ASP A 50 -6.68 -18.16 -4.52
C ASP A 50 -7.90 -17.24 -4.74
N VAL A 51 -8.64 -17.50 -5.81
CA VAL A 51 -9.87 -16.76 -6.16
C VAL A 51 -11.01 -17.75 -6.25
N ASN A 52 -12.08 -17.51 -5.48
CA ASN A 52 -13.26 -18.37 -5.48
C ASN A 52 -14.53 -17.57 -5.72
N SER A 53 -15.42 -18.12 -6.52
CA SER A 53 -16.81 -17.70 -6.66
C SER A 53 -17.73 -18.93 -6.59
N LYS A 54 -19.00 -18.72 -6.22
CA LYS A 54 -20.01 -19.80 -6.24
C LYS A 54 -20.30 -20.28 -7.65
N THR A 55 -20.22 -19.38 -8.62
CA THR A 55 -20.76 -19.57 -9.98
C THR A 55 -19.73 -19.15 -11.02
N ASN A 56 -19.37 -17.87 -11.10
CA ASN A 56 -18.36 -17.38 -12.03
C ASN A 56 -17.56 -16.21 -11.44
N ILE A 57 -16.23 -16.31 -11.37
CA ILE A 57 -15.35 -15.23 -10.88
C ILE A 57 -15.37 -13.99 -11.77
N LEU A 58 -15.85 -14.12 -13.02
CA LEU A 58 -15.92 -13.03 -13.98
C LEU A 58 -17.19 -12.18 -13.86
N GLN A 59 -18.24 -12.72 -13.24
CA GLN A 59 -19.57 -12.09 -13.21
C GLN A 59 -20.09 -11.89 -11.79
N ASP A 60 -19.75 -12.78 -10.87
CA ASP A 60 -20.30 -12.80 -9.53
C ASP A 60 -19.30 -12.29 -8.49
N LYS A 61 -19.80 -12.18 -7.25
CA LYS A 61 -18.97 -11.94 -6.09
C LYS A 61 -17.95 -13.07 -5.91
N MET A 62 -16.71 -12.67 -5.73
CA MET A 62 -15.58 -13.55 -5.47
C MET A 62 -14.82 -13.14 -4.21
N THR A 63 -14.18 -14.13 -3.60
CA THR A 63 -13.17 -13.94 -2.58
C THR A 63 -11.79 -14.08 -3.22
N ILE A 64 -10.82 -13.30 -2.75
CA ILE A 64 -9.45 -13.26 -3.24
C ILE A 64 -8.52 -13.36 -2.02
N SER A 65 -7.63 -14.34 -2.01
CA SER A 65 -6.51 -14.42 -1.07
C SER A 65 -5.22 -14.55 -1.84
N THR A 66 -4.33 -13.59 -1.68
CA THR A 66 -3.01 -13.59 -2.31
C THR A 66 -1.93 -13.45 -1.25
N SER A 67 -0.83 -14.18 -1.41
CA SER A 67 0.38 -13.96 -0.62
C SER A 67 1.62 -14.16 -1.46
N ALA A 68 2.71 -13.47 -1.12
CA ALA A 68 3.99 -13.67 -1.76
C ALA A 68 5.16 -13.27 -0.85
N LYS A 69 6.34 -13.82 -1.16
CA LYS A 69 7.61 -13.41 -0.60
C LYS A 69 8.27 -12.36 -1.50
N LEU A 70 8.64 -11.25 -0.90
CA LEU A 70 9.44 -10.20 -1.51
C LEU A 70 10.91 -10.44 -1.16
N PRO A 71 11.86 -9.75 -1.82
CA PRO A 71 13.27 -9.86 -1.47
C PRO A 71 13.54 -9.51 0.00
N ASN A 72 14.65 -10.01 0.51
CA ASN A 72 15.17 -9.69 1.85
C ASN A 72 14.15 -9.94 2.97
N ASP A 73 13.43 -11.07 2.90
CA ASP A 73 12.41 -11.53 3.87
C ASP A 73 11.10 -10.73 3.91
N GLY A 74 10.90 -9.78 2.99
CA GLY A 74 9.64 -9.06 2.89
C GLY A 74 8.48 -9.99 2.52
N LYS A 75 7.26 -9.63 2.92
CA LYS A 75 6.05 -10.40 2.62
C LYS A 75 4.90 -9.48 2.27
N ILE A 76 4.07 -9.89 1.32
CA ILE A 76 2.82 -9.23 0.99
C ILE A 76 1.67 -10.23 1.12
N VAL A 77 0.56 -9.78 1.69
CA VAL A 77 -0.69 -10.53 1.82
C VAL A 77 -1.84 -9.60 1.45
N LEU A 78 -2.73 -10.08 0.60
CA LEU A 78 -3.95 -9.39 0.21
C LEU A 78 -5.13 -10.33 0.47
N LYS A 79 -6.16 -9.84 1.16
CA LYS A 79 -7.45 -10.51 1.28
C LYS A 79 -8.53 -9.55 0.85
N SER A 80 -9.42 -9.97 -0.05
CA SER A 80 -10.48 -9.11 -0.57
C SER A 80 -11.72 -9.92 -0.91
N ASP A 81 -12.87 -9.29 -0.78
CA ASP A 81 -14.11 -9.69 -1.40
C ASP A 81 -14.46 -8.65 -2.47
N GLY A 82 -15.11 -9.06 -3.56
CA GLY A 82 -15.52 -8.10 -4.59
C GLY A 82 -16.16 -8.71 -5.81
N GLU A 83 -16.43 -7.88 -6.81
CA GLU A 83 -16.98 -8.26 -8.10
C GLU A 83 -16.34 -7.43 -9.22
N ILE A 84 -15.99 -8.08 -10.32
CA ILE A 84 -15.33 -7.43 -11.46
C ILE A 84 -16.25 -6.44 -12.19
N PRO A 85 -17.52 -6.78 -12.51
CA PRO A 85 -18.37 -5.91 -13.35
C PRO A 85 -18.58 -4.51 -12.76
N ASP A 86 -18.88 -4.44 -11.46
CA ASP A 86 -19.12 -3.16 -10.77
C ASP A 86 -17.83 -2.51 -10.23
N LYS A 87 -16.69 -3.18 -10.42
CA LYS A 87 -15.38 -2.80 -9.87
C LYS A 87 -15.46 -2.51 -8.36
N ASN A 88 -16.21 -3.34 -7.64
CA ASN A 88 -16.40 -3.20 -6.21
C ASN A 88 -15.49 -4.20 -5.50
N PHE A 89 -14.58 -3.69 -4.67
CA PHE A 89 -13.66 -4.53 -3.89
C PHE A 89 -13.52 -3.97 -2.50
N LYS A 90 -13.51 -4.83 -1.49
CA LYS A 90 -13.19 -4.44 -0.12
C LYS A 90 -12.27 -5.48 0.48
N GLY A 91 -11.22 -5.02 1.14
CA GLY A 91 -10.22 -5.93 1.64
C GLY A 91 -9.19 -5.29 2.54
N ASN A 92 -8.19 -6.10 2.85
CA ASN A 92 -7.03 -5.72 3.63
C ASN A 92 -5.76 -6.11 2.89
N LEU A 93 -4.81 -5.18 2.86
CA LEU A 93 -3.47 -5.36 2.33
C LEU A 93 -2.47 -5.25 3.48
N LEU A 94 -1.62 -6.26 3.62
CA LEU A 94 -0.50 -6.28 4.57
C LEU A 94 0.81 -6.42 3.80
N LEU A 95 1.66 -5.43 3.94
CA LEU A 95 3.05 -5.47 3.56
C LEU A 95 3.88 -5.52 4.85
N LYS A 96 4.67 -6.58 5.02
CA LYS A 96 5.49 -6.79 6.21
C LYS A 96 6.95 -6.84 5.82
N ASP A 97 7.73 -6.14 6.62
CA ASP A 97 9.18 -6.04 6.57
C ASP A 97 9.66 -5.77 5.14
N PHE A 98 9.05 -4.84 4.44
CA PHE A 98 9.49 -4.47 3.10
C PHE A 98 10.83 -3.73 3.17
N ASP A 99 11.79 -4.15 2.36
CA ASP A 99 13.11 -3.52 2.31
C ASP A 99 13.02 -2.19 1.56
N MET A 100 13.21 -1.10 2.31
CA MET A 100 13.14 0.25 1.76
C MET A 100 14.26 0.58 0.78
N THR A 101 15.36 -0.15 0.78
CA THR A 101 16.44 0.04 -0.22
C THR A 101 15.94 -0.20 -1.64
N LEU A 102 14.92 -1.07 -1.81
CA LEU A 102 14.27 -1.35 -3.08
C LEU A 102 13.51 -0.15 -3.65
N LEU A 103 13.13 0.83 -2.82
CA LEU A 103 12.45 2.04 -3.29
C LEU A 103 13.41 3.10 -3.82
N GLY A 104 14.72 2.91 -3.68
CA GLY A 104 15.73 3.90 -4.08
C GLY A 104 15.45 4.58 -5.43
N PRO A 105 15.16 3.82 -6.52
CA PRO A 105 14.89 4.41 -7.83
C PRO A 105 13.60 5.25 -7.93
N TYR A 106 12.68 5.10 -6.97
CA TYR A 106 11.38 5.77 -6.90
C TYR A 106 11.29 6.83 -5.79
N MET A 107 12.31 6.95 -4.95
CA MET A 107 12.36 7.98 -3.93
C MET A 107 12.71 9.32 -4.56
N GLY A 108 11.76 10.25 -4.56
CA GLY A 108 11.99 11.64 -4.96
C GLY A 108 12.67 12.42 -3.84
N GLY A 109 13.97 12.62 -3.93
CA GLY A 109 14.77 13.47 -3.03
C GLY A 109 16.18 12.93 -2.80
N ASP A 110 17.08 13.79 -2.29
CA ASP A 110 18.50 13.49 -2.04
C ASP A 110 18.73 12.56 -0.81
N VAL A 111 17.79 11.68 -0.49
CA VAL A 111 17.97 10.69 0.59
C VAL A 111 18.20 9.31 0.01
N ARG A 112 19.41 8.81 0.22
CA ARG A 112 19.70 7.40 0.01
C ARG A 112 19.37 6.63 1.29
N VAL A 113 18.51 5.62 1.16
CA VAL A 113 18.25 4.64 2.22
C VAL A 113 19.29 3.53 2.09
N LYS A 114 20.12 3.36 3.11
CA LYS A 114 21.12 2.27 3.18
C LYS A 114 20.53 1.01 3.80
N LYS A 115 19.58 1.19 4.72
CA LYS A 115 18.82 0.12 5.38
C LYS A 115 17.48 0.68 5.83
N GLY A 116 16.45 -0.15 5.89
CA GLY A 116 15.18 0.23 6.47
C GLY A 116 14.11 -0.81 6.22
N ARG A 117 13.20 -0.98 7.18
CA ARG A 117 12.03 -1.86 7.03
C ARG A 117 10.75 -1.06 7.11
N LEU A 118 9.86 -1.34 6.18
CA LEU A 118 8.56 -0.72 6.05
C LEU A 118 7.47 -1.77 6.25
N ASN A 119 6.55 -1.49 7.18
CA ASN A 119 5.29 -2.22 7.26
C ASN A 119 4.15 -1.29 6.84
N LEU A 120 3.26 -1.80 6.00
CA LEU A 120 2.03 -1.11 5.61
C LEU A 120 0.85 -2.05 5.85
N GLU A 121 -0.14 -1.56 6.57
CA GLU A 121 -1.46 -2.18 6.66
C GLU A 121 -2.48 -1.22 6.07
N SER A 122 -3.36 -1.71 5.21
CA SER A 122 -4.36 -0.88 4.54
C SER A 122 -5.68 -1.61 4.43
N ASN A 123 -6.73 -1.02 5.00
CA ASN A 123 -8.10 -1.51 4.86
C ASN A 123 -8.77 -0.73 3.73
N PHE A 124 -8.85 -1.30 2.54
CA PHE A 124 -9.33 -0.58 1.37
C PHE A 124 -10.79 -0.94 1.04
N SER A 125 -11.46 0.03 0.44
CA SER A 125 -12.72 -0.12 -0.27
C SER A 125 -12.59 0.60 -1.61
N ILE A 126 -12.87 -0.11 -2.69
CA ILE A 126 -12.97 0.40 -4.05
C ILE A 126 -14.42 0.23 -4.45
N VAL A 127 -15.04 1.31 -4.91
CA VAL A 127 -16.39 1.30 -5.47
C VAL A 127 -16.32 2.01 -6.80
N LYS A 128 -16.61 1.28 -7.88
CA LYS A 128 -16.41 1.74 -9.27
C LYS A 128 -14.94 2.12 -9.54
N GLU A 129 -14.64 3.42 -9.54
CA GLU A 129 -13.28 3.94 -9.75
C GLU A 129 -12.77 4.74 -8.55
N TYR A 130 -13.46 4.70 -7.41
CA TYR A 130 -13.09 5.47 -6.22
C TYR A 130 -12.55 4.56 -5.13
N ILE A 131 -11.41 4.94 -4.56
CA ILE A 131 -10.77 4.27 -3.43
C ILE A 131 -11.00 5.05 -2.15
N LYS A 132 -11.11 4.32 -1.04
CA LYS A 132 -10.92 4.80 0.32
C LYS A 132 -10.14 3.74 1.08
N ALA A 133 -8.98 4.10 1.61
CA ALA A 133 -8.10 3.16 2.29
C ALA A 133 -7.41 3.80 3.51
N PRO A 134 -8.04 3.75 4.69
CA PRO A 134 -7.37 4.01 5.95
C PRO A 134 -6.22 3.02 6.12
N SER A 135 -5.05 3.56 6.44
CA SER A 135 -3.79 2.83 6.37
C SER A 135 -2.86 3.21 7.52
N THR A 136 -2.02 2.27 7.92
CA THR A 136 -0.99 2.43 8.94
C THR A 136 0.36 2.13 8.31
N LEU A 137 1.27 3.10 8.34
CA LEU A 137 2.66 2.94 7.92
C LEU A 137 3.55 2.88 9.16
N LYS A 138 4.46 1.91 9.19
CA LYS A 138 5.50 1.79 10.21
C LYS A 138 6.88 1.73 9.57
N LEU A 139 7.80 2.52 10.08
CA LEU A 139 9.21 2.52 9.68
C LEU A 139 10.07 2.10 10.87
N LYS A 140 11.00 1.17 10.64
CA LYS A 140 11.97 0.71 11.66
C LYS A 140 13.32 0.39 11.02
N ASP A 141 14.34 0.25 11.86
CA ASP A 141 15.69 -0.16 11.46
C ASP A 141 16.30 0.68 10.32
N MET A 142 15.99 1.98 10.29
CA MET A 142 16.43 2.88 9.23
C MET A 142 17.88 3.29 9.37
N ASP A 143 18.61 3.27 8.26
CA ASP A 143 19.86 3.96 8.05
C ASP A 143 19.71 4.84 6.79
N LEU A 144 19.86 6.15 6.98
CA LEU A 144 19.66 7.18 5.98
C LEU A 144 20.94 7.98 5.84
N GLU A 145 21.27 8.41 4.61
CA GLU A 145 22.31 9.42 4.44
C GLU A 145 21.93 10.73 5.13
N SER A 146 22.88 11.25 5.92
CA SER A 146 22.65 12.32 6.90
C SER A 146 22.22 13.66 6.31
N LYS A 147 22.48 13.90 5.02
CA LYS A 147 22.09 15.13 4.32
C LYS A 147 20.76 15.04 3.57
N GLY A 148 20.14 13.86 3.55
CA GLY A 148 18.91 13.64 2.79
C GLY A 148 17.63 14.10 3.49
N VAL A 149 16.54 14.11 2.73
CA VAL A 149 15.19 14.42 3.19
C VAL A 149 14.24 13.26 2.86
N LEU A 150 13.62 12.66 3.87
CA LEU A 150 12.60 11.63 3.72
C LEU A 150 11.20 12.24 3.93
N MET A 151 10.34 12.18 2.91
CA MET A 151 8.97 12.71 2.95
C MET A 151 8.87 14.19 3.41
N GLY A 152 9.89 14.99 3.07
CA GLY A 152 9.96 16.40 3.45
C GLY A 152 10.50 16.66 4.86
N ILE A 153 11.08 15.65 5.53
CA ILE A 153 11.73 15.77 6.84
C ILE A 153 13.20 15.36 6.72
N SER A 154 14.10 16.10 7.36
CA SER A 154 15.54 15.80 7.31
C SER A 154 15.85 14.43 7.94
N ALA A 155 16.78 13.70 7.32
CA ALA A 155 17.22 12.39 7.79
C ALA A 155 17.65 12.38 9.27
N PRO A 156 18.39 13.39 9.81
CA PRO A 156 18.74 13.43 11.22
C PRO A 156 17.54 13.47 12.17
N LEU A 157 16.45 14.16 11.79
CA LEU A 157 15.22 14.20 12.60
C LEU A 157 14.52 12.84 12.61
N VAL A 158 14.39 12.21 11.44
CA VAL A 158 13.81 10.86 11.32
C VAL A 158 14.60 9.85 12.14
N LEU A 159 15.93 9.80 11.96
CA LEU A 159 16.82 8.91 12.70
C LEU A 159 16.80 9.21 14.20
N GLY A 160 16.76 10.48 14.59
CA GLY A 160 16.67 10.90 15.98
C GLY A 160 15.36 10.49 16.65
N LEU A 161 14.26 10.40 15.91
CA LEU A 161 13.00 9.88 16.43
C LEU A 161 13.02 8.36 16.51
N LEU A 162 13.54 7.67 15.49
CA LEU A 162 13.68 6.20 15.52
C LEU A 162 14.56 5.72 16.67
N LYS A 163 15.67 6.42 16.95
CA LYS A 163 16.51 6.12 18.13
C LYS A 163 15.75 6.24 19.45
N LYS A 164 14.72 7.10 19.52
CA LYS A 164 13.89 7.30 20.72
C LYS A 164 12.75 6.29 20.81
N GLU A 165 11.98 6.13 19.73
CA GLU A 165 10.73 5.34 19.71
C GLU A 165 10.92 3.89 19.26
N GLY A 166 12.08 3.54 18.69
CA GLY A 166 12.34 2.24 18.04
C GLY A 166 11.65 2.08 16.68
N GLU A 167 10.44 2.61 16.54
CA GLU A 167 9.63 2.59 15.32
C GLU A 167 8.89 3.92 15.16
N ILE A 168 8.72 4.39 13.92
CA ILE A 168 7.81 5.50 13.59
C ILE A 168 6.55 4.90 12.99
N ALA A 169 5.42 4.99 13.70
CA ALA A 169 4.10 4.63 13.19
C ALA A 169 3.25 5.87 12.87
N VAL A 170 2.60 5.90 11.70
CA VAL A 170 1.64 6.94 11.29
C VAL A 170 0.39 6.32 10.67
N ASN A 171 -0.76 6.89 11.00
CA ASN A 171 -2.03 6.55 10.36
C ASN A 171 -2.35 7.61 9.31
N PHE A 172 -2.72 7.17 8.12
CA PHE A 172 -2.98 8.02 6.96
C PHE A 172 -4.14 7.43 6.14
N ASN A 173 -4.67 8.22 5.22
CA ASN A 173 -5.74 7.80 4.32
C ASN A 173 -5.27 7.94 2.88
N VAL A 174 -5.71 7.01 2.04
CA VAL A 174 -5.72 7.16 0.58
C VAL A 174 -7.16 7.27 0.13
N TRP A 175 -7.49 8.22 -0.73
CA TRP A 175 -8.86 8.39 -1.22
C TRP A 175 -8.93 9.02 -2.61
N GLY A 176 -10.14 9.04 -3.20
CA GLY A 176 -10.39 9.72 -4.47
C GLY A 176 -10.47 8.74 -5.63
N ASN A 177 -10.32 9.22 -6.86
CA ASN A 177 -10.39 8.37 -8.04
C ASN A 177 -9.07 7.58 -8.18
N MET A 178 -9.14 6.29 -8.55
CA MET A 178 -7.99 5.40 -8.74
C MET A 178 -6.98 5.91 -9.79
N LYS A 179 -7.42 6.74 -10.74
CA LYS A 179 -6.55 7.38 -11.73
C LYS A 179 -5.80 8.59 -11.17
N ASN A 180 -6.28 9.18 -10.08
CA ASN A 180 -5.66 10.32 -9.40
C ASN A 180 -5.88 10.24 -7.87
N PRO A 181 -5.29 9.23 -7.20
CA PRO A 181 -5.50 9.03 -5.78
C PRO A 181 -4.85 10.17 -4.98
N GLN A 182 -5.57 10.65 -3.98
CA GLN A 182 -5.11 11.60 -2.98
C GLN A 182 -4.66 10.85 -1.72
N ASN A 183 -3.74 11.44 -0.96
CA ASN A 183 -3.34 10.92 0.35
C ASN A 183 -2.85 12.03 1.27
N ASP A 184 -2.91 11.80 2.58
CA ASP A 184 -2.43 12.73 3.62
C ASP A 184 -1.12 12.27 4.27
N LEU A 185 -0.44 11.24 3.72
CA LEU A 185 0.73 10.59 4.34
C LEU A 185 1.85 11.57 4.68
N LYS A 186 2.23 12.43 3.72
CA LYS A 186 3.30 13.41 3.92
C LYS A 186 2.96 14.38 5.06
N ASP A 187 1.71 14.81 5.16
CA ASP A 187 1.28 15.78 6.17
C ASP A 187 1.20 15.15 7.55
N VAL A 188 0.64 13.95 7.68
CA VAL A 188 0.61 13.24 8.97
C VAL A 188 2.00 12.86 9.44
N PHE A 189 2.90 12.49 8.52
CA PHE A 189 4.29 12.20 8.84
C PHE A 189 5.02 13.43 9.37
N LYS A 190 4.91 14.58 8.67
CA LYS A 190 5.47 15.85 9.13
C LYS A 190 4.92 16.26 10.51
N LYS A 191 3.60 16.14 10.71
CA LYS A 191 2.97 16.45 12.01
C LYS A 191 3.53 15.59 13.14
N LYS A 192 3.71 14.28 12.94
CA LYS A 192 4.33 13.40 13.94
C LYS A 192 5.76 13.85 14.27
N MET A 193 6.57 14.17 13.26
CA MET A 193 7.94 14.63 13.48
C MET A 193 8.00 15.96 14.26
N LEU A 194 7.13 16.92 13.93
CA LEU A 194 7.04 18.20 14.64
C LEU A 194 6.61 18.03 16.09
N ALA A 195 5.60 17.19 16.35
CA ALA A 195 5.14 16.90 17.71
C ALA A 195 6.27 16.30 18.58
N SER A 196 7.02 15.34 18.04
CA SER A 196 8.15 14.74 18.74
C SER A 196 9.31 15.71 18.98
N ALA A 197 9.51 16.71 18.10
CA ALA A 197 10.49 17.78 18.30
C ALA A 197 10.08 18.76 19.41
N GLN A 198 8.80 19.16 19.45
CA GLN A 198 8.28 20.06 20.50
C GLN A 198 8.32 19.44 21.89
N GLU A 199 8.05 18.13 22.00
CA GLU A 199 8.17 17.39 23.26
C GLU A 199 9.60 17.49 23.84
N LYS A 200 10.63 17.43 22.99
CA LYS A 200 12.04 17.55 23.41
C LYS A 200 12.40 18.94 23.94
N ILE A 201 11.83 20.00 23.37
CA ILE A 201 12.13 21.38 23.80
C ILE A 201 11.38 21.70 25.11
N THR A 202 10.14 21.23 25.25
CA THR A 202 9.30 21.57 26.39
C THR A 202 9.53 20.71 27.63
N SER A 203 9.99 19.47 27.50
CA SER A 203 10.26 18.59 28.65
C SER A 203 11.33 19.13 29.62
N PRO A 204 12.51 19.57 29.15
CA PRO A 204 13.54 20.14 30.04
C PRO A 204 13.08 21.43 30.72
N LEU A 205 12.39 22.31 29.99
CA LEU A 205 11.90 23.60 30.51
C LEU A 205 10.80 23.43 31.56
N LYS A 206 9.90 22.44 31.38
CA LYS A 206 8.90 22.09 32.41
C LYS A 206 9.55 21.54 33.68
N SER A 207 10.68 20.83 33.56
CA SER A 207 11.44 20.35 34.73
C SER A 207 12.05 21.52 35.51
N ILE A 208 12.67 22.47 34.81
CA ILE A 208 13.28 23.66 35.43
C ILE A 208 12.21 24.55 36.09
N GLY A 209 11.09 24.79 35.41
CA GLY A 209 9.98 25.59 35.96
C GLY A 209 9.34 24.99 37.22
N LYS A 210 9.27 23.64 37.33
CA LYS A 210 8.83 22.97 38.56
C LYS A 210 9.85 23.09 39.69
N SER A 211 11.14 22.98 39.40
CA SER A 211 12.21 23.17 40.40
C SER A 211 12.22 24.59 40.98
N ILE A 212 12.08 25.61 40.14
CA ILE A 212 12.04 27.01 40.58
C ILE A 212 10.76 27.32 41.37
N LYS A 213 9.61 26.77 40.97
CA LYS A 213 8.34 26.94 41.69
C LYS A 213 8.32 26.22 43.06
N GLY A 214 9.13 25.19 43.23
CA GLY A 214 9.38 24.54 44.52
C GLY A 214 10.24 25.38 45.48
N LEU A 215 11.13 26.21 44.92
CA LEU A 215 12.01 27.13 45.68
C LEU A 215 11.34 28.47 46.04
N MET A 216 10.18 28.78 45.45
CA MET A 216 9.41 30.01 45.70
C MET A 216 8.18 29.81 46.61
N LYS A 217 8.04 28.64 47.26
CA LYS A 217 7.05 28.48 48.33
C LYS A 217 7.69 28.96 49.66
N PRO A 218 7.19 30.05 50.28
CA PRO A 218 7.57 30.42 51.64
C PRO A 218 7.08 29.38 52.67
#